data_AF-A0A8J3CXL9-F1
#
_entry.id   AF-A0A8J3CXL9-F1
#
_cell.length_a   1.000
_cell.length_b   1.000
_cell.length_c   1.000
_cell.angle_alpha   90.00
_cell.angle_beta   90.00
_cell.angle_gamma   90.00
#
_symmetry.space_group_name_H-M   'P 1'
#
loop_
_entity.id
_entity.type
_entity.pdbx_description
1 polymer ?
#
loop_
_entity_poly.entity_id
_entity_poly.type
_entity_poly.pdbx_seq_one_letter_code
_entity_poly.pdbx_strand_id
1 'polypeptide(L)'
;MKNFLNKLKQPIIFLLRKPTIWLARRVSSSPDKEQVFKRLTEIYREIVDNPNSNEGALYELDLRGGTTIIFSDHHKGNRGTGDEFRNAEKNYLAALDYYNGKGAMYINLGDSEEFWKFNIFSIMKHNKATFERERMFVERNAFYKIYGNHDLFWKIDPFAEMYLRQLYGKAINIYGGIVIRVALENGKNVDVFCTHGHQGDQNSDGNAFSKWFVTYIWGPFQSFLEININSPASTQTEKTLHNRIMYEWSQQQENLILITGHTHQPIFHSYSHLQSLKEALAEAEVHGEIKKIHELQEKIDRHPEQCRVAANTNGKYRPTYFNAGCCCFSDHSITGIEIADGAVRLVSWHNLNGISEREVLEELPLHEIRHMFFD
;
A
#
# COMPACT_ATOMS: atom_id res chain seq x y z
N MET A 1 -24.97 -16.90 -22.27
CA MET A 1 -24.16 -15.78 -22.82
C MET A 1 -22.70 -15.79 -22.36
N LYS A 2 -22.37 -15.81 -21.05
CA LYS A 2 -20.96 -15.86 -20.56
C LYS A 2 -20.12 -17.02 -21.13
N ASN A 3 -20.68 -18.24 -21.20
CA ASN A 3 -19.97 -19.40 -21.76
C ASN A 3 -19.69 -19.30 -23.27
N PHE A 4 -20.49 -18.53 -24.02
CA PHE A 4 -20.28 -18.33 -25.45
C PHE A 4 -19.19 -17.30 -25.73
N LEU A 5 -19.21 -16.18 -25.01
CA LEU A 5 -18.15 -15.16 -25.05
C LEU A 5 -16.80 -15.73 -24.60
N ASN A 6 -16.78 -16.57 -23.56
CA ASN A 6 -15.55 -17.25 -23.14
C ASN A 6 -15.01 -18.18 -24.24
N LYS A 7 -15.86 -18.93 -24.93
CA LYS A 7 -15.43 -19.78 -26.07
C LYS A 7 -14.85 -18.98 -27.24
N LEU A 8 -15.37 -17.77 -27.50
CA LEU A 8 -14.84 -16.85 -28.50
C LEU A 8 -13.52 -16.18 -28.07
N LYS A 9 -13.34 -15.99 -26.77
CA LYS A 9 -12.15 -15.35 -26.17
C LYS A 9 -10.92 -16.27 -26.19
N GLN A 10 -11.09 -17.56 -25.91
CA GLN A 10 -9.97 -18.50 -25.73
C GLN A 10 -9.01 -18.62 -26.93
N PRO A 11 -9.46 -18.64 -28.21
CA PRO A 11 -8.55 -18.65 -29.35
C PRO A 11 -7.66 -17.39 -29.41
N ILE A 12 -8.23 -16.23 -29.09
CA ILE A 12 -7.51 -14.94 -29.09
C ILE A 12 -6.47 -14.93 -27.96
N ILE A 13 -6.85 -15.37 -26.76
CA ILE A 13 -5.91 -15.53 -25.64
C ILE A 13 -4.78 -16.47 -26.04
N PHE A 14 -5.10 -17.66 -26.56
CA PHE A 14 -4.10 -18.65 -26.94
C PHE A 14 -3.08 -18.08 -27.94
N LEU A 15 -3.55 -17.31 -28.94
CA LEU A 15 -2.70 -16.71 -29.97
C LEU A 15 -1.84 -15.56 -29.42
N LEU A 16 -2.45 -14.62 -28.68
CA LEU A 16 -1.82 -13.35 -28.32
C LEU A 16 -1.08 -13.39 -26.98
N ARG A 17 -1.44 -14.29 -26.05
CA ARG A 17 -0.90 -14.28 -24.68
C ARG A 17 0.62 -14.42 -24.63
N LYS A 18 1.20 -15.39 -25.35
CA LYS A 18 2.66 -15.61 -25.34
C LYS A 18 3.44 -14.45 -25.99
N PRO A 19 3.07 -13.97 -27.19
CA PRO A 19 3.68 -12.77 -27.78
C PRO A 19 3.57 -11.54 -26.88
N THR A 20 2.40 -11.30 -26.29
CA THR A 20 2.17 -10.16 -25.39
C THR A 20 3.02 -10.28 -24.13
N ILE A 21 3.14 -11.47 -23.51
CA ILE A 21 4.04 -11.68 -22.37
C ILE A 21 5.49 -11.40 -22.76
N TRP A 22 5.94 -11.88 -23.91
CA TRP A 22 7.30 -11.66 -24.39
C TRP A 22 7.60 -10.18 -24.63
N LEU A 23 6.67 -9.46 -25.28
CA LEU A 23 6.80 -8.03 -25.54
C LEU A 23 6.75 -7.23 -24.24
N ALA A 24 5.78 -7.55 -23.38
CA ALA A 24 5.62 -6.90 -22.10
C ALA A 24 6.84 -7.11 -21.21
N ARG A 25 7.50 -8.28 -21.19
CA ARG A 25 8.76 -8.48 -20.46
C ARG A 25 9.94 -7.67 -21.00
N ARG A 26 9.92 -7.24 -22.27
CA ARG A 26 10.94 -6.34 -22.84
C ARG A 26 10.70 -4.87 -22.48
N VAL A 27 9.47 -4.52 -22.13
CA VAL A 27 9.04 -3.15 -21.82
C VAL A 27 8.79 -2.95 -20.32
N SER A 28 8.49 -4.03 -19.60
CA SER A 28 8.35 -4.09 -18.15
C SER A 28 9.73 -3.91 -17.53
N SER A 29 10.02 -2.67 -17.16
CA SER A 29 11.22 -2.33 -16.41
C SER A 29 11.05 -2.83 -14.97
N SER A 30 11.98 -3.67 -14.52
CA SER A 30 12.22 -3.85 -13.08
C SER A 30 12.36 -2.47 -12.42
N PRO A 31 12.04 -2.31 -11.12
CA PRO A 31 12.08 -1.01 -10.47
C PRO A 31 13.46 -0.38 -10.63
N ASP A 32 13.49 0.80 -11.27
CA ASP A 32 14.71 1.58 -11.47
C ASP A 32 14.92 2.46 -10.25
N LYS A 33 15.99 2.17 -9.49
CA LYS A 33 16.31 2.85 -8.24
C LYS A 33 16.41 4.37 -8.41
N GLU A 34 17.06 4.85 -9.46
CA GLU A 34 17.25 6.30 -9.66
C GLU A 34 15.92 6.99 -9.92
N GLN A 35 15.05 6.36 -10.71
CA GLN A 35 13.73 6.90 -11.02
C GLN A 35 12.79 6.88 -9.82
N VAL A 36 12.78 5.80 -9.05
CA VAL A 36 12.02 5.70 -7.78
C VAL A 36 12.47 6.81 -6.84
N PHE A 37 13.77 6.95 -6.61
CA PHE A 37 14.32 7.97 -5.71
C PHE A 37 13.95 9.37 -6.16
N LYS A 38 14.09 9.65 -7.47
CA LYS A 38 13.73 10.93 -8.05
C LYS A 38 12.24 11.24 -7.82
N ARG A 39 11.34 10.32 -8.15
CA ARG A 39 9.88 10.54 -8.04
C ARG A 39 9.41 10.69 -6.61
N LEU A 40 9.93 9.89 -5.68
CA LEU A 40 9.64 10.04 -4.25
C LEU A 40 10.08 11.42 -3.74
N THR A 41 11.29 11.85 -4.11
CA THR A 41 11.83 13.15 -3.73
C THR A 41 11.01 14.31 -4.31
N GLU A 42 10.63 14.21 -5.58
CA GLU A 42 9.79 15.22 -6.25
C GLU A 42 8.42 15.37 -5.58
N ILE A 43 7.72 14.27 -5.34
CA ILE A 43 6.40 14.30 -4.69
C ILE A 43 6.52 14.83 -3.26
N TYR A 44 7.49 14.34 -2.49
CA TYR A 44 7.67 14.79 -1.11
C TYR A 44 7.96 16.29 -1.03
N ARG A 45 8.91 16.80 -1.83
CA ARG A 45 9.24 18.23 -1.87
C ARG A 45 8.08 19.07 -2.37
N GLU A 46 7.38 18.63 -3.40
CA GLU A 46 6.20 19.34 -3.90
C GLU A 46 5.12 19.48 -2.80
N ILE A 47 4.94 18.48 -1.94
CA ILE A 47 3.98 18.54 -0.84
C ILE A 47 4.45 19.48 0.28
N VAL A 48 5.73 19.39 0.65
CA VAL A 48 6.27 20.14 1.80
C VAL A 48 6.56 21.60 1.46
N ASP A 49 7.06 21.88 0.25
CA ASP A 49 7.52 23.19 -0.17
C ASP A 49 6.41 24.01 -0.85
N ASN A 50 5.35 23.37 -1.36
CA ASN A 50 4.23 24.03 -2.03
C ASN A 50 2.87 23.74 -1.34
N PRO A 51 2.36 24.67 -0.52
CA PRO A 51 1.08 24.52 0.18
C PRO A 51 -0.14 24.32 -0.74
N ASN A 52 -0.04 24.70 -2.02
CA ASN A 52 -1.11 24.57 -3.02
C ASN A 52 -0.82 23.44 -4.03
N SER A 53 -0.05 22.43 -3.64
CA SER A 53 0.29 21.30 -4.49
C SER A 53 -0.95 20.60 -5.05
N ASN A 54 -0.90 20.27 -6.35
CA ASN A 54 -1.88 19.41 -7.01
C ASN A 54 -1.50 17.91 -6.95
N GLU A 55 -0.31 17.61 -6.43
CA GLU A 55 0.25 16.26 -6.29
C GLU A 55 0.04 15.69 -4.88
N GLY A 56 -0.17 16.53 -3.86
CA GLY A 56 -0.46 16.05 -2.53
C GLY A 56 -0.85 17.13 -1.53
N ALA A 57 -0.95 16.74 -0.27
CA ALA A 57 -1.29 17.66 0.81
C ALA A 57 -0.48 17.32 2.07
N LEU A 58 -0.16 18.37 2.82
CA LEU A 58 0.45 18.28 4.14
C LEU A 58 -0.63 18.48 5.20
N TYR A 59 -0.71 17.55 6.16
CA TYR A 59 -1.59 17.64 7.30
C TYR A 59 -0.81 17.62 8.60
N GLU A 60 -1.19 18.48 9.53
CA GLU A 60 -0.70 18.40 10.90
C GLU A 60 -1.66 17.50 11.69
N LEU A 61 -1.16 16.35 12.16
CA LEU A 61 -1.96 15.43 12.96
C LEU A 61 -1.32 15.22 14.33
N ASP A 62 -2.16 15.32 15.37
CA ASP A 62 -1.79 14.90 16.70
C ASP A 62 -1.91 13.37 16.82
N LEU A 63 -0.81 12.69 16.52
CA LEU A 63 -0.70 11.23 16.70
C LEU A 63 -0.71 10.79 18.17
N ARG A 64 -0.64 11.72 19.15
CA ARG A 64 -0.69 11.38 20.59
C ARG A 64 -2.12 11.17 21.08
N GLY A 65 -3.10 11.86 20.48
CA GLY A 65 -4.51 11.79 20.86
C GLY A 65 -5.44 11.15 19.82
N GLY A 66 -4.97 10.94 18.59
CA GLY A 66 -5.76 10.41 17.49
C GLY A 66 -5.46 8.94 17.13
N THR A 67 -6.45 8.27 16.53
CA THR A 67 -6.23 6.99 15.83
C THR A 67 -6.17 7.27 14.33
N THR A 68 -5.16 6.73 13.64
CA THR A 68 -5.09 6.71 12.17
C THR A 68 -4.98 5.29 11.70
N ILE A 69 -5.75 4.91 10.68
CA ILE A 69 -5.62 3.63 9.98
C ILE A 69 -5.27 3.86 8.52
N ILE A 70 -4.38 3.03 8.00
CA ILE A 70 -3.87 3.10 6.63
C ILE A 70 -4.08 1.75 5.96
N PHE A 71 -4.88 1.71 4.90
CA PHE A 71 -5.12 0.50 4.09
C PHE A 71 -4.74 0.74 2.63
N SER A 72 -4.31 -0.31 1.95
CA SER A 72 -3.88 -0.28 0.54
C SER A 72 -4.39 -1.51 -0.23
N ASP A 73 -4.33 -1.44 -1.56
CA ASP A 73 -4.41 -2.60 -2.46
C ASP A 73 -5.65 -3.45 -2.21
N HIS A 74 -6.82 -2.82 -2.34
CA HIS A 74 -8.10 -3.52 -2.21
C HIS A 74 -8.45 -4.23 -3.50
N HIS A 75 -8.23 -3.57 -4.64
CA HIS A 75 -8.59 -4.08 -5.97
C HIS A 75 -10.09 -4.41 -6.08
N LYS A 76 -10.97 -3.52 -5.58
CA LYS A 76 -12.43 -3.67 -5.60
C LYS A 76 -12.92 -3.88 -7.03
N GLY A 77 -13.56 -5.02 -7.29
CA GLY A 77 -14.02 -5.40 -8.61
C GLY A 77 -15.55 -5.53 -8.73
N ASN A 78 -15.99 -6.50 -9.53
CA ASN A 78 -17.40 -6.74 -9.85
C ASN A 78 -18.01 -7.99 -9.19
N ARG A 79 -17.34 -8.56 -8.19
CA ARG A 79 -17.65 -9.82 -7.49
C ARG A 79 -17.56 -11.08 -8.35
N GLY A 80 -17.05 -10.95 -9.57
CA GLY A 80 -16.74 -12.06 -10.45
C GLY A 80 -15.51 -12.84 -10.03
N THR A 81 -15.05 -13.74 -10.90
CA THR A 81 -13.89 -14.62 -10.63
C THR A 81 -12.56 -13.88 -10.63
N GLY A 82 -12.47 -12.71 -11.26
CA GLY A 82 -11.28 -11.86 -11.29
C GLY A 82 -11.31 -10.72 -10.27
N ASP A 83 -12.28 -10.72 -9.36
CA ASP A 83 -12.37 -9.77 -8.24
C ASP A 83 -11.79 -10.44 -7.00
N GLU A 84 -10.58 -10.06 -6.63
CA GLU A 84 -9.84 -10.62 -5.49
C GLU A 84 -10.36 -10.03 -4.16
N PHE A 85 -10.82 -8.78 -4.17
CA PHE A 85 -11.39 -8.11 -3.01
C PHE A 85 -12.66 -8.77 -2.48
N ARG A 86 -13.42 -9.42 -3.36
CA ARG A 86 -14.78 -9.90 -3.05
C ARG A 86 -14.89 -10.71 -1.75
N ASN A 87 -13.84 -11.47 -1.41
CA ASN A 87 -13.82 -12.34 -0.24
C ASN A 87 -13.34 -11.60 1.02
N ALA A 88 -12.55 -10.54 0.84
CA ALA A 88 -12.02 -9.71 1.92
C ALA A 88 -13.00 -8.62 2.38
N GLU A 89 -14.04 -8.31 1.60
CA GLU A 89 -15.03 -7.27 1.92
C GLU A 89 -15.53 -7.37 3.36
N LYS A 90 -15.87 -8.56 3.85
CA LYS A 90 -16.42 -8.71 5.19
C LYS A 90 -15.46 -8.20 6.28
N ASN A 91 -14.18 -8.53 6.15
CA ASN A 91 -13.13 -8.08 7.06
C ASN A 91 -12.92 -6.56 6.94
N TYR A 92 -12.97 -6.04 5.71
CA TYR A 92 -12.85 -4.61 5.46
C TYR A 92 -14.01 -3.79 6.05
N LEU A 93 -15.26 -4.24 5.86
CA LEU A 93 -16.44 -3.57 6.43
C LEU A 93 -16.35 -3.55 7.97
N ALA A 94 -15.96 -4.67 8.60
CA ALA A 94 -15.76 -4.76 10.04
C ALA A 94 -14.66 -3.81 10.53
N ALA A 95 -13.55 -3.72 9.79
CA ALA A 95 -12.46 -2.79 10.09
C ALA A 95 -12.94 -1.33 10.02
N LEU A 96 -13.63 -0.95 8.93
CA LEU A 96 -14.16 0.41 8.79
C LEU A 96 -15.15 0.76 9.91
N ASP A 97 -16.04 -0.17 10.26
CA ASP A 97 -17.01 0.05 11.35
C ASP A 97 -16.29 0.27 12.69
N TYR A 98 -15.25 -0.53 12.99
CA TYR A 98 -14.42 -0.38 14.20
C TYR A 98 -13.67 0.96 14.23
N TYR A 99 -12.97 1.32 13.17
CA TYR A 99 -12.15 2.53 13.12
C TYR A 99 -13.01 3.79 13.09
N ASN A 100 -14.15 3.77 12.40
CA ASN A 100 -15.09 4.88 12.43
C ASN A 100 -15.70 5.05 13.84
N GLY A 101 -16.01 3.94 14.53
CA GLY A 101 -16.48 3.95 15.92
C GLY A 101 -15.47 4.56 16.91
N LYS A 102 -14.17 4.37 16.66
CA LYS A 102 -13.08 5.03 17.38
C LYS A 102 -12.84 6.49 16.98
N GLY A 103 -13.55 6.97 15.97
CA GLY A 103 -13.36 8.29 15.42
C GLY A 103 -12.04 8.46 14.66
N ALA A 104 -11.46 7.38 14.14
CA ALA A 104 -10.16 7.40 13.47
C ALA A 104 -10.14 8.22 12.16
N MET A 105 -8.94 8.67 11.81
CA MET A 105 -8.58 9.09 10.46
C MET A 105 -8.32 7.86 9.59
N TYR A 106 -8.78 7.88 8.35
CA TYR A 106 -8.54 6.81 7.39
C TYR A 106 -7.78 7.33 6.16
N ILE A 107 -6.62 6.73 5.88
CA ILE A 107 -5.84 6.95 4.67
C ILE A 107 -5.94 5.71 3.77
N ASN A 108 -6.52 5.89 2.59
CA ASN A 108 -6.52 4.90 1.53
C ASN A 108 -5.29 5.15 0.62
N LEU A 109 -4.32 4.23 0.62
CA LEU A 109 -3.05 4.35 -0.10
C LEU A 109 -3.13 4.06 -1.60
N GLY A 110 -4.33 3.88 -2.18
CA GLY A 110 -4.49 3.62 -3.60
C GLY A 110 -4.60 2.13 -3.94
N ASP A 111 -4.73 1.84 -5.24
CA ASP A 111 -5.17 0.54 -5.77
C ASP A 111 -6.42 0.02 -5.05
N SER A 112 -7.34 0.94 -4.78
CA SER A 112 -8.59 0.64 -4.10
C SER A 112 -9.60 0.05 -5.07
N GLU A 113 -9.64 0.57 -6.30
CA GLU A 113 -10.56 0.15 -7.36
C GLU A 113 -9.79 -0.44 -8.54
N GLU A 114 -10.22 -1.60 -9.05
CA GLU A 114 -9.51 -2.33 -10.09
C GLU A 114 -9.99 -1.93 -11.50
N PHE A 115 -9.65 -0.71 -11.92
CA PHE A 115 -10.12 -0.15 -13.19
C PHE A 115 -9.48 -0.78 -14.42
N TRP A 116 -8.34 -1.46 -14.28
CA TRP A 116 -7.76 -2.23 -15.39
C TRP A 116 -8.63 -3.42 -15.75
N LYS A 117 -9.44 -3.96 -14.83
CA LYS A 117 -10.31 -5.11 -15.13
C LYS A 117 -11.79 -4.71 -15.26
N PHE A 118 -12.24 -3.67 -14.57
CA PHE A 118 -13.66 -3.35 -14.43
C PHE A 118 -13.96 -1.86 -14.65
N ASN A 119 -15.08 -1.55 -15.32
CA ASN A 119 -15.50 -0.16 -15.47
C ASN A 119 -16.14 0.39 -14.18
N ILE A 120 -16.16 1.73 -14.07
CA ILE A 120 -16.69 2.47 -12.92
C ILE A 120 -18.11 2.05 -12.53
N PHE A 121 -19.04 1.91 -13.48
CA PHE A 121 -20.43 1.54 -13.18
C PHE A 121 -20.53 0.17 -12.52
N SER A 122 -19.70 -0.78 -12.96
CA SER A 122 -19.63 -2.11 -12.37
C SER A 122 -19.07 -2.05 -10.95
N ILE A 123 -18.00 -1.30 -10.72
CA ILE A 123 -17.38 -1.17 -9.39
C ILE A 123 -18.37 -0.49 -8.42
N MET A 124 -18.96 0.64 -8.81
CA MET A 124 -19.95 1.36 -7.99
C MET A 124 -21.18 0.49 -7.66
N LYS A 125 -21.65 -0.30 -8.62
CA LYS A 125 -22.82 -1.17 -8.43
C LYS A 125 -22.59 -2.23 -7.36
N HIS A 126 -21.41 -2.83 -7.33
CA HIS A 126 -21.13 -4.03 -6.51
C HIS A 126 -20.43 -3.72 -5.18
N ASN A 127 -19.98 -2.48 -4.95
CA ASN A 127 -19.22 -2.10 -3.75
C ASN A 127 -19.91 -0.98 -2.95
N LYS A 128 -21.25 -0.90 -3.00
CA LYS A 128 -22.01 0.14 -2.31
C LYS A 128 -21.74 0.17 -0.80
N ALA A 129 -21.75 -1.00 -0.16
CA ALA A 129 -21.55 -1.11 1.29
C ALA A 129 -20.18 -0.61 1.75
N THR A 130 -19.13 -0.80 0.94
CA THR A 130 -17.79 -0.28 1.25
C THR A 130 -17.74 1.23 1.06
N PHE A 131 -18.27 1.74 -0.06
CA PHE A 131 -18.30 3.19 -0.30
C PHE A 131 -19.14 3.94 0.73
N GLU A 132 -20.24 3.34 1.20
CA GLU A 132 -21.07 3.91 2.27
C GLU A 132 -20.30 4.05 3.59
N ARG A 133 -19.48 3.06 3.97
CA ARG A 133 -18.64 3.14 5.17
C ARG A 133 -17.47 4.10 5.01
N GLU A 134 -16.81 4.08 3.85
CA GLU A 134 -15.75 5.05 3.52
C GLU A 134 -16.31 6.48 3.56
N ARG A 135 -17.54 6.68 3.07
CA ARG A 135 -18.24 7.96 3.12
C ARG A 135 -18.45 8.48 4.55
N MET A 136 -18.63 7.61 5.55
CA MET A 136 -18.74 8.05 6.95
C MET A 136 -17.47 8.78 7.42
N PHE A 137 -16.29 8.34 6.99
CA PHE A 137 -15.04 9.06 7.25
C PHE A 137 -14.99 10.39 6.49
N VAL A 138 -15.42 10.39 5.23
CA VAL A 138 -15.47 11.60 4.38
C VAL A 138 -16.36 12.69 4.99
N GLU A 139 -17.53 12.32 5.51
CA GLU A 139 -18.48 13.24 6.14
C GLU A 139 -17.89 13.92 7.39
N ARG A 140 -17.01 13.22 8.11
CA ARG A 140 -16.28 13.76 9.28
C ARG A 140 -14.99 14.49 8.94
N ASN A 141 -14.66 14.65 7.64
CA ASN A 141 -13.35 15.14 7.17
C ASN A 141 -12.17 14.29 7.67
N ALA A 142 -12.39 12.99 7.85
CA ALA A 142 -11.44 12.04 8.40
C ALA A 142 -10.96 11.02 7.36
N PHE A 143 -11.00 11.38 6.07
CA PHE A 143 -10.67 10.49 4.96
C PHE A 143 -9.71 11.15 3.99
N TYR A 144 -8.64 10.44 3.64
CA TYR A 144 -7.74 10.82 2.58
C TYR A 144 -7.51 9.67 1.61
N LYS A 145 -7.38 10.00 0.32
CA LYS A 145 -7.22 9.00 -0.74
C LYS A 145 -6.04 9.36 -1.64
N ILE A 146 -5.17 8.38 -1.83
CA ILE A 146 -4.06 8.40 -2.77
C ILE A 146 -4.45 7.53 -3.97
N TYR A 147 -3.97 7.86 -5.17
CA TYR A 147 -4.10 6.96 -6.32
C TYR A 147 -2.92 5.99 -6.40
N GLY A 148 -3.22 4.76 -6.76
CA GLY A 148 -2.26 3.78 -7.24
C GLY A 148 -2.32 3.66 -8.78
N ASN A 149 -1.58 2.70 -9.33
CA ASN A 149 -1.53 2.50 -10.78
C ASN A 149 -2.81 1.86 -11.35
N HIS A 150 -3.58 1.12 -10.54
CA HIS A 150 -4.83 0.50 -10.95
C HIS A 150 -6.03 1.46 -10.90
N ASP A 151 -5.94 2.54 -10.14
CA ASP A 151 -7.00 3.54 -10.00
C ASP A 151 -6.66 4.96 -10.46
N LEU A 152 -5.66 5.06 -11.36
CA LEU A 152 -5.35 6.26 -12.16
C LEU A 152 -6.56 6.89 -12.86
N PHE A 153 -7.61 6.10 -13.13
CA PHE A 153 -8.91 6.59 -13.62
C PHE A 153 -9.38 7.83 -12.85
N TRP A 154 -9.23 7.82 -11.52
CA TRP A 154 -9.62 8.94 -10.67
C TRP A 154 -8.89 10.24 -10.93
N LYS A 155 -7.66 10.18 -11.47
CA LYS A 155 -6.84 11.37 -11.76
C LYS A 155 -7.05 11.88 -13.19
N ILE A 156 -7.37 10.99 -14.13
CA ILE A 156 -7.36 11.32 -15.57
C ILE A 156 -8.75 11.45 -16.17
N ASP A 157 -9.77 10.80 -15.60
CA ASP A 157 -11.11 10.83 -16.18
C ASP A 157 -11.79 12.18 -15.90
N PRO A 158 -12.33 12.87 -16.93
CA PRO A 158 -12.95 14.18 -16.75
C PRO A 158 -14.23 14.14 -15.90
N PHE A 159 -14.84 12.96 -15.72
CA PHE A 159 -16.02 12.76 -14.90
C PHE A 159 -15.71 12.17 -13.52
N ALA A 160 -14.43 11.95 -13.18
CA ALA A 160 -14.00 11.40 -11.89
C ALA A 160 -14.64 12.15 -10.72
N GLU A 161 -14.61 13.49 -10.74
CA GLU A 161 -15.18 14.31 -9.66
C GLU A 161 -16.69 14.09 -9.48
N MET A 162 -17.43 13.92 -10.58
CA MET A 162 -18.86 13.64 -10.55
C MET A 162 -19.15 12.29 -9.87
N TYR A 163 -18.39 11.25 -10.22
CA TYR A 163 -18.52 9.94 -9.60
C TYR A 163 -18.13 9.96 -8.11
N LEU A 164 -17.07 10.69 -7.74
CA LEU A 164 -16.67 10.86 -6.33
C LEU A 164 -17.75 11.57 -5.51
N ARG A 165 -18.37 12.62 -6.08
CA ARG A 165 -19.54 13.29 -5.47
C ARG A 165 -20.70 12.33 -5.29
N GLN A 166 -20.97 11.47 -6.27
CA GLN A 166 -22.02 10.45 -6.16
C GLN A 166 -21.73 9.42 -5.07
N LEU A 167 -20.47 8.98 -4.93
CA LEU A 167 -20.07 7.98 -3.94
C LEU A 167 -20.04 8.52 -2.52
N TYR A 168 -19.38 9.67 -2.33
CA TYR A 168 -19.07 10.19 -0.99
C TYR A 168 -19.93 11.40 -0.58
N GLY A 169 -20.87 11.84 -1.41
CA GLY A 169 -21.70 13.03 -1.16
C GLY A 169 -20.98 14.37 -1.38
N LYS A 170 -19.65 14.36 -1.54
CA LYS A 170 -18.83 15.53 -1.93
C LYS A 170 -17.63 15.09 -2.77
N ALA A 171 -17.06 16.03 -3.51
CA ALA A 171 -15.78 15.79 -4.18
C ALA A 171 -14.69 15.66 -3.13
N ILE A 172 -13.88 14.63 -3.25
CA ILE A 172 -12.66 14.45 -2.47
C ILE A 172 -11.46 14.63 -3.39
N ASN A 173 -10.38 15.14 -2.85
CA ASN A 173 -9.12 15.20 -3.58
C ASN A 173 -8.46 13.82 -3.59
N ILE A 174 -7.81 13.50 -4.71
CA ILE A 174 -7.06 12.27 -4.89
C ILE A 174 -5.62 12.66 -5.23
N TYR A 175 -4.72 12.28 -4.33
CA TYR A 175 -3.34 12.74 -4.30
C TYR A 175 -2.38 11.66 -4.81
N GLY A 176 -1.19 12.05 -5.25
CA GLY A 176 -0.06 11.14 -5.48
C GLY A 176 0.71 10.82 -4.20
N GLY A 177 0.58 11.67 -3.18
CA GLY A 177 1.14 11.44 -1.85
C GLY A 177 0.51 12.34 -0.80
N ILE A 178 0.69 11.98 0.47
CA ILE A 178 0.25 12.77 1.62
C ILE A 178 1.39 12.80 2.64
N VAL A 179 1.67 13.97 3.20
CA VAL A 179 2.62 14.11 4.30
C VAL A 179 1.87 14.44 5.57
N ILE A 180 2.06 13.64 6.61
CA ILE A 180 1.56 13.92 7.95
C ILE A 180 2.72 14.45 8.76
N ARG A 181 2.62 15.71 9.17
CA ARG A 181 3.63 16.35 10.01
C ARG A 181 3.28 16.17 11.48
N VAL A 182 4.20 15.58 12.21
CA VAL A 182 4.10 15.27 13.64
C VAL A 182 5.03 16.21 14.38
N ALA A 183 4.47 17.09 15.21
CA ALA A 183 5.25 18.06 15.98
C ALA A 183 5.95 17.42 17.18
N LEU A 184 7.21 17.79 17.38
CA LEU A 184 8.04 17.31 18.47
C LEU A 184 8.20 18.40 19.55
N GLU A 185 8.44 18.01 20.79
CA GLU A 185 8.53 18.95 21.94
C GLU A 185 9.69 19.95 21.84
N ASN A 186 10.71 19.64 21.06
CA ASN A 186 11.88 20.50 20.81
C ASN A 186 11.68 21.49 19.65
N GLY A 187 10.47 21.58 19.07
CA GLY A 187 10.17 22.44 17.92
C GLY A 187 10.62 21.88 16.58
N LYS A 188 11.16 20.65 16.53
CA LYS A 188 11.36 19.89 15.29
C LYS A 188 10.06 19.16 14.91
N ASN A 189 10.04 18.55 13.72
CA ASN A 189 8.93 17.73 13.24
C ASN A 189 9.45 16.41 12.66
N VAL A 190 8.61 15.37 12.70
CA VAL A 190 8.75 14.17 11.86
C VAL A 190 7.65 14.15 10.83
N ASP A 191 8.01 13.82 9.60
CA ASP A 191 7.07 13.66 8.52
C ASP A 191 6.82 12.16 8.28
N VAL A 192 5.54 11.75 8.36
CA VAL A 192 5.09 10.45 7.88
C VAL A 192 4.58 10.66 6.45
N PHE A 193 5.40 10.27 5.48
CA PHE A 193 5.10 10.36 4.07
C PHE A 193 4.41 9.08 3.58
N CYS A 194 3.17 9.23 3.15
CA CYS A 194 2.33 8.19 2.59
C CYS A 194 2.26 8.32 1.08
N THR A 195 2.55 7.26 0.34
CA THR A 195 2.34 7.17 -1.11
C THR A 195 2.04 5.73 -1.50
N HIS A 196 1.50 5.46 -2.70
CA HIS A 196 1.10 4.11 -3.06
C HIS A 196 2.30 3.15 -3.14
N GLY A 197 3.39 3.56 -3.78
CA GLY A 197 4.58 2.73 -4.01
C GLY A 197 4.89 2.48 -5.49
N HIS A 198 3.99 2.80 -6.44
CA HIS A 198 4.31 2.69 -7.87
C HIS A 198 5.27 3.80 -8.37
N GLN A 199 5.69 4.72 -7.51
CA GLN A 199 6.52 5.87 -7.87
C GLN A 199 7.83 5.43 -8.51
N GLY A 200 8.15 5.98 -9.68
CA GLY A 200 9.29 5.55 -10.50
C GLY A 200 8.96 4.56 -11.61
N ASP A 201 7.73 4.02 -11.68
CA ASP A 201 7.24 3.31 -12.87
C ASP A 201 6.85 4.32 -13.95
N GLN A 202 7.65 4.42 -15.02
CA GLN A 202 7.42 5.35 -16.13
C GLN A 202 6.06 5.19 -16.82
N ASN A 203 5.42 4.02 -16.74
CA ASN A 203 4.11 3.80 -17.35
C ASN A 203 3.01 4.49 -16.55
N SER A 204 3.14 4.47 -15.22
CA SER A 204 2.16 4.99 -14.27
C SER A 204 2.46 6.44 -13.83
N ASP A 205 3.73 6.84 -13.88
CA ASP A 205 4.23 8.19 -13.55
C ASP A 205 4.55 9.04 -14.79
N GLY A 206 4.41 8.48 -15.99
CA GLY A 206 4.72 9.15 -17.26
C GLY A 206 3.80 10.33 -17.59
N ASN A 207 3.91 10.81 -18.82
CA ASN A 207 3.06 11.91 -19.29
C ASN A 207 1.57 11.50 -19.37
N ALA A 208 0.69 12.48 -19.55
CA ALA A 208 -0.76 12.26 -19.61
C ALA A 208 -1.18 11.21 -20.66
N PHE A 209 -0.45 11.10 -21.78
CA PHE A 209 -0.70 10.08 -22.80
C PHE A 209 -0.33 8.68 -22.30
N SER A 210 0.82 8.51 -21.63
CA SER A 210 1.20 7.22 -21.03
C SER A 210 0.16 6.77 -20.00
N LYS A 211 -0.26 7.66 -19.09
CA LYS A 211 -1.29 7.35 -18.08
C LYS A 211 -2.63 6.98 -18.72
N TRP A 212 -3.04 7.71 -19.77
CA TRP A 212 -4.24 7.41 -20.54
C TRP A 212 -4.14 6.04 -21.24
N PHE A 213 -3.02 5.76 -21.90
CA PHE A 213 -2.80 4.49 -22.60
C PHE A 213 -2.82 3.31 -21.63
N VAL A 214 -2.16 3.44 -20.48
CA VAL A 214 -2.14 2.39 -19.45
C VAL A 214 -3.54 2.13 -18.92
N THR A 215 -4.27 3.19 -18.56
CA THR A 215 -5.59 3.07 -17.93
C THR A 215 -6.66 2.53 -18.87
N TYR A 216 -6.74 3.04 -20.11
CA TYR A 216 -7.86 2.73 -21.02
C TYR A 216 -7.55 1.64 -22.05
N ILE A 217 -6.28 1.35 -22.32
CA ILE A 217 -5.89 0.38 -23.36
C ILE A 217 -5.11 -0.78 -22.75
N TRP A 218 -3.95 -0.52 -22.16
CA TRP A 218 -3.03 -1.59 -21.77
C TRP A 218 -3.53 -2.44 -20.61
N GLY A 219 -3.98 -1.82 -19.51
CA GLY A 219 -4.54 -2.54 -18.36
C GLY A 219 -5.74 -3.42 -18.75
N PRO A 220 -6.77 -2.87 -19.42
CA PRO A 220 -7.89 -3.64 -19.96
C PRO A 220 -7.47 -4.77 -20.91
N PHE A 221 -6.48 -4.53 -21.77
CA PHE A 221 -5.95 -5.54 -22.69
C PHE A 221 -5.20 -6.68 -21.96
N GLN A 222 -4.39 -6.35 -20.95
CA GLN A 222 -3.71 -7.33 -20.11
C GLN A 222 -4.72 -8.21 -19.35
N SER A 223 -5.73 -7.57 -18.75
CA SER A 223 -6.84 -8.26 -18.09
C SER A 223 -7.59 -9.18 -19.07
N PHE A 224 -7.89 -8.70 -20.27
CA PHE A 224 -8.52 -9.51 -21.32
C PHE A 224 -7.66 -10.73 -21.68
N LEU A 225 -6.34 -10.61 -21.76
CA LEU A 225 -5.45 -11.73 -22.07
C LEU A 225 -5.11 -12.64 -20.87
N GLU A 226 -5.66 -12.35 -19.68
CA GLU A 226 -5.35 -13.08 -18.44
C GLU A 226 -3.84 -13.09 -18.16
N ILE A 227 -3.25 -11.90 -18.35
CA ILE A 227 -1.85 -11.60 -18.16
C ILE A 227 -1.71 -10.77 -16.88
N ASN A 228 -0.91 -11.23 -15.94
CA ASN A 228 -0.57 -10.48 -14.73
C ASN A 228 0.95 -10.15 -14.78
N ILE A 229 1.30 -9.09 -15.50
CA ILE A 229 2.71 -8.66 -15.71
C ILE A 229 3.04 -7.36 -14.95
N ASN A 230 2.03 -6.56 -14.62
CA ASN A 230 2.24 -5.16 -14.24
C ASN A 230 2.10 -4.84 -12.75
N SER A 231 1.98 -5.85 -11.89
CA SER A 231 2.26 -5.64 -10.48
C SER A 231 3.70 -6.13 -10.25
N PRO A 232 4.61 -5.35 -9.62
CA PRO A 232 5.86 -5.89 -9.08
C PRO A 232 5.62 -7.04 -8.09
N ALA A 233 4.36 -7.33 -7.82
CA ALA A 233 3.85 -8.51 -7.18
C ALA A 233 3.97 -9.85 -7.96
N SER A 234 4.46 -9.87 -9.20
CA SER A 234 4.49 -11.10 -10.00
C SER A 234 5.52 -12.13 -9.53
N THR A 235 6.62 -11.66 -8.91
CA THR A 235 7.64 -12.54 -8.32
C THR A 235 8.10 -12.02 -6.96
N GLN A 236 8.39 -12.95 -6.04
CA GLN A 236 8.88 -12.64 -4.70
C GLN A 236 10.12 -11.74 -4.73
N THR A 237 11.05 -12.01 -5.65
CA THR A 237 12.30 -11.26 -5.81
C THR A 237 12.06 -9.79 -6.19
N GLU A 238 11.10 -9.51 -7.08
CA GLU A 238 10.78 -8.14 -7.49
C GLU A 238 10.13 -7.36 -6.35
N LYS A 239 9.21 -7.98 -5.60
CA LYS A 239 8.63 -7.37 -4.39
C LYS A 239 9.72 -7.02 -3.37
N THR A 240 10.63 -7.95 -3.10
CA THR A 240 11.75 -7.72 -2.17
C THR A 240 12.68 -6.62 -2.66
N LEU A 241 13.03 -6.61 -3.95
CA LEU A 241 13.86 -5.56 -4.54
C LEU A 241 13.19 -4.18 -4.43
N HIS A 242 11.90 -4.10 -4.76
CA HIS A 242 11.13 -2.86 -4.70
C HIS A 242 11.08 -2.31 -3.26
N ASN A 243 10.71 -3.15 -2.30
CA ASN A 243 10.67 -2.79 -0.88
C ASN A 243 12.05 -2.38 -0.34
N ARG A 244 13.14 -3.00 -0.83
CA ARG A 244 14.50 -2.58 -0.51
C ARG A 244 14.81 -1.17 -1.03
N ILE A 245 14.46 -0.88 -2.28
CA ILE A 245 14.69 0.45 -2.87
C ILE A 245 13.93 1.53 -2.06
N MET A 246 12.67 1.28 -1.70
CA MET A 246 11.88 2.19 -0.85
C MET A 246 12.56 2.42 0.51
N TYR A 247 13.02 1.35 1.15
CA TYR A 247 13.77 1.46 2.41
C TYR A 247 15.07 2.27 2.25
N GLU A 248 15.87 1.98 1.23
CA GLU A 248 17.12 2.69 0.96
C GLU A 248 16.89 4.20 0.75
N TRP A 249 15.82 4.60 0.06
CA TRP A 249 15.48 6.02 -0.11
C TRP A 249 15.10 6.66 1.23
N SER A 250 14.22 6.01 2.00
CA SER A 250 13.75 6.54 3.29
C SER A 250 14.89 6.73 4.30
N GLN A 251 15.90 5.86 4.26
CA GLN A 251 17.08 5.92 5.13
C GLN A 251 17.99 7.12 4.85
N GLN A 252 17.90 7.71 3.66
CA GLN A 252 18.66 8.91 3.28
C GLN A 252 17.97 10.20 3.71
N GLN A 253 16.73 10.13 4.22
CA GLN A 253 15.97 11.29 4.65
C GLN A 253 16.18 11.55 6.15
N GLU A 254 16.11 12.82 6.53
CA GLU A 254 16.12 13.23 7.93
C GLU A 254 14.68 13.31 8.46
N ASN A 255 14.42 12.70 9.62
CA ASN A 255 13.13 12.76 10.33
C ASN A 255 11.91 12.38 9.46
N LEU A 256 12.06 11.35 8.61
CA LEU A 256 11.00 10.89 7.73
C LEU A 256 10.72 9.40 7.91
N ILE A 257 9.44 9.06 7.91
CA ILE A 257 8.93 7.70 7.77
C ILE A 257 8.15 7.60 6.47
N LEU A 258 8.46 6.59 5.66
CA LEU A 258 7.77 6.27 4.43
C LEU A 258 6.79 5.10 4.67
N ILE A 259 5.52 5.28 4.30
CA ILE A 259 4.51 4.22 4.32
C ILE A 259 3.99 4.00 2.89
N THR A 260 4.09 2.77 2.39
CA THR A 260 3.59 2.38 1.05
C THR A 260 2.67 1.16 1.06
N GLY A 261 2.11 0.83 -0.09
CA GLY A 261 1.45 -0.45 -0.41
C GLY A 261 2.16 -1.14 -1.59
N HIS A 262 1.42 -1.43 -2.65
CA HIS A 262 1.87 -1.83 -4.00
C HIS A 262 2.49 -3.22 -4.15
N THR A 263 3.31 -3.69 -3.19
CA THR A 263 3.93 -5.02 -3.27
C THR A 263 3.04 -6.13 -2.70
N HIS A 264 1.92 -5.78 -2.07
CA HIS A 264 1.03 -6.68 -1.33
C HIS A 264 1.78 -7.48 -0.24
N GLN A 265 2.92 -6.98 0.22
CA GLN A 265 3.71 -7.57 1.29
C GLN A 265 3.75 -6.61 2.47
N PRO A 266 3.14 -6.97 3.60
CA PRO A 266 3.26 -6.13 4.77
C PRO A 266 4.73 -6.15 5.24
N ILE A 267 5.26 -4.97 5.52
CA ILE A 267 6.60 -4.77 6.06
C ILE A 267 6.46 -3.81 7.21
N PHE A 268 6.87 -4.25 8.39
CA PHE A 268 6.72 -3.46 9.60
C PHE A 268 8.06 -3.22 10.30
N HIS A 269 8.99 -4.17 10.18
CA HIS A 269 10.40 -3.95 10.46
C HIS A 269 11.24 -3.90 9.18
N SER A 270 12.33 -3.13 9.22
CA SER A 270 13.21 -3.02 8.05
C SER A 270 14.10 -4.25 7.88
N TYR A 271 14.64 -4.44 6.67
CA TYR A 271 15.57 -5.54 6.38
C TYR A 271 16.77 -5.58 7.34
N SER A 272 17.26 -4.42 7.78
CA SER A 272 18.34 -4.37 8.77
C SER A 272 17.89 -4.82 10.17
N HIS A 273 16.61 -4.70 10.52
CA HIS A 273 16.08 -5.27 11.77
C HIS A 273 16.22 -6.78 11.78
N LEU A 274 15.79 -7.42 10.69
CA LEU A 274 15.88 -8.87 10.56
C LEU A 274 17.33 -9.34 10.60
N GLN A 275 18.23 -8.59 9.97
CA GLN A 275 19.66 -8.84 10.06
C GLN A 275 20.17 -8.71 11.51
N SER A 276 19.77 -7.66 12.23
CA SER A 276 20.11 -7.49 13.65
C SER A 276 19.50 -8.58 14.55
N LEU A 277 18.29 -9.08 14.25
CA LEU A 277 17.69 -10.21 14.95
C LEU A 277 18.50 -11.50 14.72
N LYS A 278 18.96 -11.73 13.49
CA LYS A 278 19.82 -12.88 13.15
C LYS A 278 21.20 -12.79 13.82
N GLU A 279 21.79 -11.60 13.88
CA GLU A 279 23.04 -11.36 14.60
C GLU A 279 22.86 -11.59 16.10
N ALA A 280 21.79 -11.04 16.69
CA ALA A 280 21.44 -11.29 18.09
C ALA A 280 21.13 -12.77 18.38
N LEU A 281 20.55 -13.49 17.43
CA LEU A 281 20.30 -14.93 17.54
C LEU A 281 21.63 -15.69 17.55
N ALA A 282 22.53 -15.39 16.60
CA ALA A 282 23.86 -16.00 16.56
C ALA A 282 24.65 -15.73 17.84
N GLU A 283 24.57 -14.51 18.40
CA GLU A 283 25.16 -14.19 19.70
C GLU A 283 24.51 -14.98 20.84
N ALA A 284 23.18 -15.08 20.88
CA ALA A 284 22.46 -15.83 21.91
C ALA A 284 22.78 -17.34 21.85
N GLU A 285 22.96 -17.89 20.65
CA GLU A 285 23.42 -19.27 20.42
C GLU A 285 24.84 -19.50 20.97
N VAL A 286 25.76 -18.56 20.74
CA VAL A 286 27.12 -18.62 21.30
C VAL A 286 27.12 -18.57 22.83
N HIS A 287 26.24 -17.78 23.44
CA HIS A 287 26.15 -17.63 24.90
C HIS A 287 25.23 -18.67 25.58
N GLY A 288 24.57 -19.55 24.81
CA GLY A 288 23.67 -20.57 25.36
C GLY A 288 22.40 -20.02 26.01
N GLU A 289 21.92 -18.85 25.59
CA GLU A 289 20.74 -18.17 26.16
C GLU A 289 19.42 -18.77 25.63
N ILE A 290 19.08 -20.00 26.02
CA ILE A 290 17.95 -20.80 25.47
C ILE A 290 16.64 -20.03 25.35
N LYS A 291 16.26 -19.25 26.37
CA LYS A 291 15.00 -18.47 26.35
C LYS A 291 15.02 -17.39 25.26
N LYS A 292 16.14 -16.70 25.12
CA LYS A 292 16.32 -15.63 24.13
C LYS A 292 16.44 -16.19 22.72
N ILE A 293 17.07 -17.35 22.56
CA ILE A 293 17.10 -18.10 21.30
C ILE A 293 15.67 -18.39 20.83
N HIS A 294 14.81 -18.94 21.71
CA HIS A 294 13.42 -19.22 21.38
C HIS A 294 12.65 -17.95 20.99
N GLU A 295 12.77 -16.88 21.78
CA GLU A 295 12.12 -15.60 21.49
C GLU A 295 12.59 -14.96 20.17
N LEU A 296 13.90 -15.02 19.87
CA LEU A 296 14.46 -14.48 18.63
C LEU A 296 14.09 -15.34 17.42
N GLN A 297 14.06 -16.67 17.57
CA GLN A 297 13.64 -17.58 16.52
C GLN A 297 12.17 -17.35 16.16
N GLU A 298 11.27 -17.23 17.14
CA GLU A 298 9.86 -16.87 16.89
C GLU A 298 9.73 -15.53 16.16
N LYS A 299 10.54 -14.53 16.50
CA LYS A 299 10.54 -13.23 15.80
C LYS A 299 11.02 -13.35 14.36
N ILE A 300 12.06 -14.13 14.10
CA ILE A 300 12.60 -14.35 12.74
C ILE A 300 11.63 -15.18 11.90
N ASP A 301 10.98 -16.18 12.48
CA ASP A 301 10.03 -17.07 11.80
C ASP A 301 8.76 -16.33 11.38
N ARG A 302 8.41 -15.22 12.04
CA ARG A 302 7.36 -14.28 11.60
C ARG A 302 7.75 -13.47 10.35
N HIS A 303 9.02 -13.49 9.94
CA HIS A 303 9.58 -12.75 8.80
C HIS A 303 10.18 -13.66 7.70
N PRO A 304 9.51 -14.75 7.25
CA PRO A 304 10.12 -15.74 6.38
C PRO A 304 10.48 -15.18 4.99
N GLU A 305 9.68 -14.23 4.50
CA GLU A 305 9.81 -13.65 3.16
C GLU A 305 10.92 -12.60 3.05
N GLN A 306 11.31 -11.97 4.17
CA GLN A 306 12.39 -10.98 4.22
C GLN A 306 13.76 -11.64 4.45
N CYS A 307 13.80 -12.94 4.82
CA CYS A 307 15.02 -13.67 5.19
C CYS A 307 15.97 -13.99 4.03
N ARG A 308 15.53 -13.90 2.77
CA ARG A 308 16.24 -14.50 1.61
C ARG A 308 17.24 -13.59 0.90
N VAL A 309 17.26 -12.29 1.18
CA VAL A 309 18.12 -11.35 0.44
C VAL A 309 19.01 -10.58 1.42
N ALA A 310 20.30 -10.92 1.44
CA ALA A 310 21.30 -10.18 2.18
C ALA A 310 21.28 -8.71 1.74
N ALA A 311 21.01 -7.80 2.67
CA ALA A 311 21.19 -6.37 2.47
C ALA A 311 22.56 -6.01 3.03
N ASN A 312 23.46 -5.49 2.19
CA ASN A 312 24.68 -4.86 2.66
C ASN A 312 24.31 -3.48 3.24
N THR A 313 23.84 -3.46 4.48
CA THR A 313 23.60 -2.22 5.21
C THR A 313 24.59 -2.14 6.36
N ASN A 314 25.76 -1.53 6.13
CA ASN A 314 26.75 -1.20 7.17
C ASN A 314 26.28 -0.09 8.14
N GLY A 315 24.97 0.10 8.29
CA GLY A 315 24.36 1.22 9.03
C GLY A 315 23.46 0.73 10.17
N LYS A 316 23.36 1.53 11.24
CA LYS A 316 22.49 1.30 12.38
C LYS A 316 21.02 1.19 11.91
N TYR A 317 20.29 0.18 12.41
CA TYR A 317 18.87 -0.01 12.17
C TYR A 317 18.08 1.29 12.41
N ARG A 318 17.22 1.66 11.46
CA ARG A 318 16.21 2.71 11.62
C ARG A 318 14.90 2.25 10.96
N PRO A 319 13.76 2.30 11.65
CA PRO A 319 12.46 1.93 11.09
C PRO A 319 11.86 3.09 10.28
N THR A 320 12.48 3.44 9.16
CA THR A 320 12.06 4.53 8.27
C THR A 320 11.05 4.09 7.21
N TYR A 321 10.74 2.80 7.08
CA TYR A 321 9.90 2.27 6.01
C TYR A 321 8.91 1.21 6.51
N PHE A 322 7.64 1.39 6.14
CA PHE A 322 6.55 0.46 6.40
C PHE A 322 5.78 0.20 5.10
N ASN A 323 5.25 -1.01 4.97
CA ASN A 323 4.33 -1.40 3.91
C ASN A 323 3.02 -1.92 4.55
N ALA A 324 1.89 -1.35 4.16
CA ALA A 324 0.57 -1.69 4.70
C ALA A 324 0.06 -3.07 4.25
N GLY A 325 0.73 -3.71 3.29
CA GLY A 325 0.30 -4.99 2.72
C GLY A 325 -0.87 -4.80 1.75
N CYS A 326 -1.88 -5.67 1.81
CA CYS A 326 -3.05 -5.56 0.93
C CYS A 326 -4.36 -5.96 1.61
N CYS A 327 -5.47 -5.70 0.91
CA CYS A 327 -6.81 -6.11 1.32
C CYS A 327 -7.37 -7.23 0.43
N CYS A 328 -6.49 -8.07 -0.14
CA CYS A 328 -6.87 -9.13 -1.08
C CYS A 328 -6.04 -10.41 -0.91
N PHE A 329 -5.60 -10.74 0.32
CA PHE A 329 -4.85 -11.97 0.57
C PHE A 329 -5.66 -13.22 0.22
N SER A 330 -4.96 -14.30 -0.12
CA SER A 330 -5.58 -15.56 -0.52
C SER A 330 -6.41 -16.21 0.59
N ASP A 331 -6.07 -15.96 1.85
CA ASP A 331 -6.82 -16.37 3.04
C ASP A 331 -7.96 -15.39 3.41
N HIS A 332 -8.16 -14.37 2.57
CA HIS A 332 -9.19 -13.33 2.71
C HIS A 332 -8.97 -12.37 3.88
N SER A 333 -7.82 -12.46 4.55
CA SER A 333 -7.40 -11.46 5.51
C SER A 333 -7.10 -10.14 4.82
N ILE A 334 -7.05 -9.07 5.61
CA ILE A 334 -6.55 -7.76 5.17
C ILE A 334 -5.54 -7.26 6.20
N THR A 335 -4.55 -6.50 5.76
CA THR A 335 -3.61 -5.83 6.66
C THR A 335 -3.65 -4.32 6.50
N GLY A 336 -3.26 -3.61 7.56
CA GLY A 336 -3.09 -2.16 7.52
C GLY A 336 -2.09 -1.67 8.56
N ILE A 337 -1.66 -0.42 8.41
CA ILE A 337 -0.85 0.26 9.43
C ILE A 337 -1.76 1.11 10.29
N GLU A 338 -1.83 0.78 11.58
CA GLU A 338 -2.54 1.56 12.58
C GLU A 338 -1.54 2.40 13.37
N ILE A 339 -1.84 3.68 13.55
CA ILE A 339 -1.10 4.58 14.44
C ILE A 339 -2.07 5.04 15.52
N ALA A 340 -1.88 4.56 16.74
CA ALA A 340 -2.76 4.83 17.87
C ALA A 340 -2.06 4.55 19.20
N ASP A 341 -2.51 5.21 20.28
CA ASP A 341 -2.10 4.91 21.65
C ASP A 341 -0.57 4.93 21.84
N GLY A 342 0.11 5.86 21.16
CA GLY A 342 1.55 5.99 21.26
C GLY A 342 2.33 4.85 20.59
N ALA A 343 1.73 4.11 19.65
CA ALA A 343 2.39 3.06 18.88
C ALA A 343 1.97 3.07 17.39
N VAL A 344 2.88 2.59 16.54
CA VAL A 344 2.56 2.10 15.20
C VAL A 344 2.31 0.60 15.32
N ARG A 345 1.36 0.05 14.55
CA ARG A 345 1.02 -1.38 14.55
C ARG A 345 0.74 -1.87 13.13
N LEU A 346 1.23 -3.07 12.82
CA LEU A 346 0.70 -3.84 11.70
C LEU A 346 -0.49 -4.62 12.23
N VAL A 347 -1.69 -4.28 11.75
CA VAL A 347 -2.93 -4.95 12.13
C VAL A 347 -3.39 -5.87 11.01
N SER A 348 -3.97 -7.00 11.39
CA SER A 348 -4.67 -7.90 10.49
C SER A 348 -6.13 -8.01 10.87
N TRP A 349 -7.00 -8.11 9.87
CA TRP A 349 -8.39 -8.49 10.06
C TRP A 349 -8.65 -9.79 9.31
N HIS A 350 -9.07 -10.81 10.03
CA HIS A 350 -9.31 -12.13 9.48
C HIS A 350 -10.66 -12.66 9.95
N ASN A 351 -11.20 -13.65 9.22
CA ASN A 351 -12.48 -14.26 9.56
C ASN A 351 -12.26 -15.54 10.38
N LEU A 352 -12.68 -15.54 11.63
CA LEU A 352 -12.71 -16.73 12.48
C LEU A 352 -14.16 -17.12 12.73
N ASN A 353 -14.58 -18.30 12.26
CA ASN A 353 -15.93 -18.84 12.45
C ASN A 353 -17.07 -17.89 12.04
N GLY A 354 -16.87 -17.10 10.99
CA GLY A 354 -17.87 -16.15 10.51
C GLY A 354 -17.85 -14.80 11.24
N ILE A 355 -16.93 -14.57 12.18
CA ILE A 355 -16.73 -13.28 12.85
C ILE A 355 -15.43 -12.68 12.33
N SER A 356 -15.43 -11.39 12.00
CA SER A 356 -14.21 -10.68 11.62
C SER A 356 -13.54 -10.16 12.88
N GLU A 357 -12.29 -10.57 13.10
CA GLU A 357 -11.53 -10.23 14.30
C GLU A 357 -10.29 -9.41 13.92
N ARG A 358 -9.93 -8.47 14.79
CA ARG A 358 -8.72 -7.65 14.67
C ARG A 358 -7.60 -8.29 15.49
N GLU A 359 -6.47 -8.51 14.84
CA GLU A 359 -5.24 -8.98 15.46
C GLU A 359 -4.12 -7.95 15.26
N VAL A 360 -3.29 -7.75 16.28
CA VAL A 360 -2.05 -6.98 16.14
C VAL A 360 -0.95 -7.97 15.82
N LEU A 361 -0.45 -7.93 14.58
CA LEU A 361 0.64 -8.81 14.15
C LEU A 361 1.98 -8.32 14.71
N GLU A 362 2.20 -7.01 14.63
CA GLU A 362 3.42 -6.35 15.10
C GLU A 362 3.09 -4.98 15.68
N GLU A 363 3.90 -4.55 16.64
CA GLU A 363 3.76 -3.28 17.34
C GLU A 363 5.14 -2.65 17.54
N LEU A 364 5.23 -1.36 17.25
CA LEU A 364 6.41 -0.54 17.49
C LEU A 364 5.97 0.70 18.26
N PRO A 365 6.31 0.80 19.56
CA PRO A 365 6.02 2.00 20.33
C PRO A 365 6.65 3.26 19.71
N LEU A 366 5.92 4.36 19.65
CA LEU A 366 6.41 5.65 19.13
C LEU A 366 7.65 6.14 19.91
N HIS A 367 7.83 5.70 21.15
CA HIS A 367 9.03 6.03 21.93
C HIS A 367 10.27 5.21 21.53
N GLU A 368 10.15 4.09 20.82
CA GLU A 368 11.32 3.38 20.29
C GLU A 368 11.86 4.05 19.03
N ILE A 369 10.96 4.72 18.31
CA ILE A 369 11.29 5.66 17.23
C ILE A 369 11.55 7.06 17.80
N ARG A 370 11.73 7.21 19.11
CA ARG A 370 12.02 8.49 19.77
C ARG A 370 13.27 9.17 19.26
N HIS A 371 14.29 8.43 18.85
CA HIS A 371 15.46 9.08 18.21
C HIS A 371 15.14 9.72 16.85
N MET A 372 14.04 9.31 16.22
CA MET A 372 13.51 9.93 15.00
C MET A 372 12.46 10.99 15.34
N PHE A 373 11.64 10.78 16.38
CA PHE A 373 10.53 11.64 16.78
C PHE A 373 10.79 12.62 17.92
N PHE A 374 11.86 12.56 18.68
CA PHE A 374 11.96 13.34 19.91
C PHE A 374 13.41 13.70 20.32
N ASP A 375 14.41 13.35 19.51
CA ASP A 375 15.83 13.72 19.72
C ASP A 375 16.35 14.77 18.72
#